data_AF-I3V1Q0-F1
#
_entry.id   AF-I3V1Q0-F1
#
_cell.length_a   1.000
_cell.length_b   1.000
_cell.length_c   1.000
_cell.angle_alpha   90.00
_cell.angle_beta   90.00
_cell.angle_gamma   90.00
#
_symmetry.space_group_name_H-M   'P 1'
#
loop_
_entity.id
_entity.type
_entity.pdbx_description
1 polymer ?
#
loop_
_entity_poly.entity_id
_entity_poly.type
_entity_poly.pdbx_seq_one_letter_code
_entity_poly.pdbx_strand_id
1 'polypeptide(L)'
;MSRLILAVFGFALIPAVSVAATLHVPSDPKAAYTILARDTSGNDRTITTKRVGSSGTSYSRRLYNCADRTVKYLGSGETLEQMKASQPDPRMAPIVSGSIADYVGAEACR
;
A
#
# COMPACT_ATOMS: atom_id res chain seq x y z
N MET A 1 26.70 -20.74 51.65
CA MET A 1 27.01 -20.01 50.41
C MET A 1 25.94 -20.33 49.38
N SER A 2 25.00 -19.42 49.10
CA SER A 2 24.21 -19.50 47.86
C SER A 2 23.60 -18.14 47.60
N ARG A 3 24.17 -17.40 46.65
CA ARG A 3 23.60 -16.14 46.16
C ARG A 3 22.68 -16.49 45.00
N LEU A 4 21.37 -16.45 45.25
CA LEU A 4 20.37 -16.55 44.20
C LEU A 4 20.40 -15.25 43.40
N ILE A 5 20.94 -15.28 42.18
CA ILE A 5 20.91 -14.15 41.25
C ILE A 5 19.60 -14.26 40.45
N LEU A 6 18.61 -13.45 40.80
CA LEU A 6 17.42 -13.24 39.97
C LEU A 6 17.82 -12.35 38.79
N ALA A 7 17.97 -12.94 37.60
CA ALA A 7 18.17 -12.19 36.36
C ALA A 7 16.81 -11.70 35.84
N VAL A 8 16.54 -10.40 36.01
CA VAL A 8 15.39 -9.72 35.40
C VAL A 8 15.70 -9.52 33.92
N PHE A 9 15.13 -10.36 33.06
CA PHE A 9 15.16 -10.14 31.60
C PHE A 9 14.20 -8.98 31.26
N GLY A 10 14.76 -7.78 31.14
CA GLY A 10 14.06 -6.62 30.59
C GLY A 10 13.80 -6.84 29.10
N PHE A 11 12.56 -7.19 28.76
CA PHE A 11 12.10 -7.27 27.39
C PHE A 11 11.93 -5.84 26.84
N ALA A 12 12.96 -5.33 26.16
CA ALA A 12 12.86 -4.05 25.46
C ALA A 12 11.90 -4.20 24.27
N LEU A 13 10.69 -3.66 24.41
CA LEU A 13 9.74 -3.50 23.31
C LEU A 13 10.31 -2.47 22.31
N ILE A 14 10.97 -2.96 21.26
CA ILE A 14 11.38 -2.12 20.14
C ILE A 14 10.11 -1.84 19.31
N PRO A 15 9.61 -0.60 19.22
CA PRO A 15 8.52 -0.29 18.33
C PRO A 15 9.01 -0.47 16.88
N ALA A 16 8.34 -1.33 16.12
CA ALA A 16 8.62 -1.50 14.71
C ALA A 16 8.28 -0.20 13.96
N VAL A 17 9.29 0.59 13.64
CA VAL A 17 9.14 1.74 12.74
C VAL A 17 8.95 1.18 11.33
N SER A 18 7.69 1.10 10.89
CA SER A 18 7.38 0.77 9.50
C SER A 18 7.77 1.95 8.62
N VAL A 19 8.90 1.83 7.92
CA VAL A 19 9.35 2.83 6.95
C VAL A 19 8.33 2.89 5.83
N ALA A 20 7.65 4.04 5.68
CA ALA A 20 6.73 4.25 4.58
C ALA A 20 7.52 4.26 3.26
N ALA A 21 7.24 3.30 2.37
CA ALA A 21 7.96 3.16 1.11
C ALA A 21 7.43 4.14 0.06
N THR A 22 8.30 4.93 -0.55
CA THR A 22 7.95 5.85 -1.64
C THR A 22 7.95 5.12 -2.97
N LEU A 23 6.95 5.39 -3.81
CA LEU A 23 6.83 4.85 -5.16
C LEU A 23 7.03 5.97 -6.19
N HIS A 24 7.93 5.77 -7.14
CA HIS A 24 8.08 6.68 -8.28
C HIS A 24 7.10 6.31 -9.40
N VAL A 25 6.32 7.30 -9.86
CA VAL A 25 5.31 7.13 -10.92
C VAL A 25 5.57 8.15 -12.04
N PRO A 26 6.32 7.77 -13.10
CA PRO A 26 6.72 8.69 -14.17
C PRO A 26 5.56 9.40 -14.89
N SER A 27 4.42 8.72 -15.02
CA SER A 27 3.23 9.27 -15.68
C SER A 27 2.50 10.35 -14.87
N ASP A 28 2.92 10.59 -13.62
CA ASP A 28 2.35 11.60 -12.74
C ASP A 28 3.46 12.34 -11.98
N PRO A 29 4.31 13.09 -12.70
CA PRO A 29 5.56 13.65 -12.16
C PRO A 29 5.35 14.76 -11.14
N LYS A 30 4.12 15.29 -11.03
CA LYS A 30 3.75 16.35 -10.08
C LYS A 30 3.14 15.79 -8.78
N ALA A 31 3.20 14.48 -8.57
CA ALA A 31 2.69 13.84 -7.37
C ALA A 31 3.72 12.89 -6.74
N ALA A 32 3.71 12.83 -5.41
CA ALA A 32 4.42 11.86 -4.62
C ALA A 32 3.48 10.72 -4.22
N TYR A 33 3.94 9.48 -4.35
CA TYR A 33 3.20 8.29 -3.94
C TYR A 33 3.90 7.60 -2.78
N THR A 34 3.12 7.24 -1.77
CA THR A 34 3.57 6.48 -0.59
C THR A 34 2.76 5.21 -0.46
N ILE A 35 3.43 4.07 -0.31
CA ILE A 35 2.81 2.77 -0.05
C ILE A 35 2.52 2.68 1.44
N LEU A 36 1.26 2.48 1.78
CA LEU A 36 0.80 2.38 3.18
C LEU A 36 0.62 0.93 3.62
N ALA A 37 0.23 0.05 2.69
CA ALA A 37 0.07 -1.38 2.92
C ALA A 37 0.14 -2.13 1.59
N ARG A 38 0.64 -3.38 1.62
CA ARG A 38 0.62 -4.31 0.48
C ARG A 38 0.46 -5.75 0.97
N ASP A 39 -0.24 -6.56 0.19
CA ASP A 39 -0.27 -8.00 0.39
C ASP A 39 0.98 -8.65 -0.21
N THR A 40 1.51 -9.68 0.45
CA THR A 40 2.77 -10.36 0.06
C THR A 40 2.57 -11.79 -0.45
N SER A 41 1.34 -12.27 -0.59
CA SER A 41 1.04 -13.62 -1.11
C SER A 41 -0.16 -13.67 -2.07
N GLY A 42 -0.21 -14.69 -2.94
CA GLY A 42 -1.29 -14.91 -3.91
C GLY A 42 -1.06 -14.29 -5.30
N ASN A 43 -1.95 -14.59 -6.26
CA ASN A 43 -1.98 -13.92 -7.57
C ASN A 43 -2.76 -12.61 -7.52
N ASP A 44 -3.71 -12.53 -6.60
CA ASP A 44 -4.49 -11.35 -6.30
C ASP A 44 -3.80 -10.57 -5.17
N ARG A 45 -3.42 -9.32 -5.43
CA ARG A 45 -2.67 -8.46 -4.51
C ARG A 45 -3.40 -7.17 -4.25
N THR A 46 -3.59 -6.83 -2.97
CA THR A 46 -4.01 -5.47 -2.62
C THR A 46 -2.83 -4.58 -2.30
N ILE A 47 -2.95 -3.32 -2.67
CA ILE A 47 -2.02 -2.26 -2.31
C ILE A 47 -2.80 -1.01 -1.96
N THR A 48 -2.40 -0.36 -0.87
CA THR A 48 -2.94 0.91 -0.41
C THR A 48 -1.88 1.98 -0.58
N THR A 49 -2.22 3.05 -1.29
CA THR A 49 -1.30 4.15 -1.57
C THR A 49 -1.90 5.49 -1.15
N LYS A 50 -1.04 6.38 -0.65
CA LYS A 50 -1.31 7.83 -0.56
C LYS A 50 -0.66 8.51 -1.74
N ARG A 51 -1.40 9.39 -2.42
CA ARG A 51 -0.91 10.30 -3.46
C ARG A 51 -1.05 11.73 -2.97
N VAL A 52 0.03 12.51 -3.04
CA VAL A 52 0.02 13.96 -2.77
C VAL A 52 0.47 14.67 -4.04
N GLY A 53 -0.40 15.46 -4.65
CA GLY A 53 -0.07 16.25 -5.84
C GLY A 53 -0.78 17.61 -5.85
N SER A 54 -0.70 18.33 -6.97
CA SER A 54 -1.31 19.66 -7.10
C SER A 54 -2.83 19.69 -6.92
N SER A 55 -3.50 18.54 -7.15
CA SER A 55 -4.95 18.37 -6.94
C SER A 55 -5.32 18.00 -5.49
N GLY A 56 -4.35 18.01 -4.57
CA GLY A 56 -4.55 17.61 -3.18
C GLY A 56 -4.06 16.19 -2.87
N THR A 57 -4.54 15.68 -1.75
CA THR A 57 -4.21 14.34 -1.24
C THR A 57 -5.32 13.35 -1.59
N SER A 58 -4.93 12.15 -2.00
CA SER A 58 -5.87 11.04 -2.19
C SER A 58 -5.28 9.75 -1.65
N TYR A 59 -6.17 8.88 -1.21
CA TYR A 59 -5.90 7.53 -0.73
C TYR A 59 -6.65 6.57 -1.62
N SER A 60 -6.01 5.47 -1.98
CA SER A 60 -6.65 4.42 -2.76
C SER A 60 -6.19 3.06 -2.30
N ARG A 61 -7.14 2.12 -2.20
CA ARG A 61 -6.87 0.70 -2.10
C ARG A 61 -7.27 0.06 -3.43
N ARG A 62 -6.36 -0.67 -4.05
CA ARG A 62 -6.61 -1.37 -5.32
C ARG A 62 -6.37 -2.86 -5.15
N LEU A 63 -7.11 -3.65 -5.91
CA LEU A 63 -6.88 -5.08 -6.11
C LEU A 63 -6.30 -5.28 -7.50
N TYR A 64 -5.18 -5.99 -7.58
CA TYR A 64 -4.53 -6.40 -8.81
C TYR A 64 -4.62 -7.90 -8.96
N ASN A 65 -4.96 -8.37 -10.16
CA ASN A 65 -4.66 -9.74 -10.57
C ASN A 65 -3.37 -9.69 -11.39
N CYS A 66 -2.30 -10.24 -10.83
CA CYS A 66 -0.96 -10.17 -11.39
C CYS A 66 -0.76 -11.05 -12.63
N ALA A 67 -1.56 -12.10 -12.77
CA ALA A 67 -1.50 -13.00 -13.93
C ALA A 67 -2.19 -12.36 -15.16
N ASP A 68 -3.39 -11.82 -14.96
CA ASP A 68 -4.23 -11.29 -16.05
C ASP A 68 -3.97 -9.79 -16.33
N ARG A 69 -3.10 -9.14 -15.54
CA ARG A 69 -2.82 -7.70 -15.60
C ARG A 69 -4.09 -6.86 -15.59
N THR A 70 -4.96 -7.14 -14.63
CA THR A 70 -6.19 -6.37 -14.40
C THR A 70 -6.20 -5.75 -13.00
N VAL A 71 -6.95 -4.66 -12.85
CA VAL A 71 -7.02 -3.88 -11.61
C VAL A 71 -8.45 -3.38 -11.37
N LYS A 72 -8.81 -3.21 -10.10
CA LYS A 72 -9.97 -2.40 -9.70
C LYS A 72 -9.69 -1.63 -8.42
N TYR A 73 -10.41 -0.54 -8.18
CA TYR A 73 -10.43 0.07 -6.85
C TYR A 73 -11.31 -0.77 -5.91
N LEU A 74 -10.79 -0.99 -4.70
CA LEU A 74 -11.59 -1.44 -3.55
C LEU A 74 -12.13 -0.26 -2.74
N GLY A 75 -11.58 0.93 -2.97
CA GLY A 75 -12.05 2.19 -2.41
C GLY A 75 -11.05 3.32 -2.66
N SER A 76 -11.56 4.55 -2.62
CA SER A 76 -10.78 5.78 -2.77
C SER A 76 -11.37 6.92 -1.95
N GLY A 77 -10.55 7.89 -1.56
CA GLY A 77 -11.03 9.09 -0.85
C GLY A 77 -9.90 10.09 -0.59
N GLU A 78 -10.25 11.25 -0.06
CA GLU A 78 -9.28 12.27 0.37
C GLU A 78 -8.70 11.94 1.75
N THR A 79 -9.38 11.07 2.51
CA THR A 79 -8.90 10.48 3.77
C THR A 79 -8.88 8.95 3.73
N LEU A 80 -8.21 8.32 4.70
CA LEU A 80 -8.23 6.86 4.85
C LEU A 80 -9.62 6.34 5.19
N GLU A 81 -10.38 7.08 5.99
CA GLU A 81 -11.74 6.73 6.40
C GLU A 81 -12.68 6.73 5.20
N GLN A 82 -12.60 7.76 4.35
CA GLN A 82 -13.36 7.84 3.11
C GLN A 82 -13.00 6.70 2.16
N MET A 83 -11.70 6.40 1.99
CA MET A 83 -11.24 5.28 1.17
C MET A 83 -11.82 3.94 1.66
N LYS A 84 -11.91 3.73 2.99
CA LYS A 84 -12.47 2.49 3.56
C LYS A 84 -14.00 2.42 3.44
N ALA A 85 -14.69 3.54 3.46
CA ALA A 85 -16.14 3.62 3.34
C ALA A 85 -16.64 3.64 1.88
N SER A 86 -15.75 3.92 0.93
CA SER A 86 -16.05 4.01 -0.49
C SER A 86 -16.38 2.64 -1.09
N GLN A 87 -17.30 2.62 -2.06
CA GLN A 87 -17.71 1.40 -2.73
C GLN A 87 -16.62 0.92 -3.72
N PRO A 88 -16.31 -0.39 -3.76
CA PRO A 88 -15.43 -0.93 -4.79
C PRO A 88 -15.99 -0.74 -6.20
N ASP A 89 -15.09 -0.64 -7.18
CA ASP A 89 -15.49 -0.74 -8.57
C ASP A 89 -16.13 -2.12 -8.82
N PRO A 90 -17.21 -2.19 -9.63
CA PRO A 90 -17.95 -3.42 -9.81
C PRO A 90 -17.17 -4.49 -10.60
N ARG A 91 -16.15 -4.09 -11.38
CA ARG A 91 -15.41 -4.97 -12.28
C ARG A 91 -13.93 -4.61 -12.33
N MET A 92 -13.10 -5.61 -12.61
CA MET A 92 -11.69 -5.41 -12.98
C MET A 92 -11.60 -4.83 -14.39
N ALA A 93 -10.60 -3.99 -14.61
CA ALA A 93 -10.27 -3.41 -15.90
C ALA A 93 -8.82 -3.76 -16.28
N PRO A 94 -8.48 -3.85 -17.58
CA PRO A 94 -7.12 -4.09 -18.01
C PRO A 94 -6.20 -2.93 -17.61
N ILE A 95 -4.96 -3.25 -17.24
CA ILE A 95 -3.93 -2.27 -16.92
C ILE A 95 -3.31 -1.74 -18.21
N VAL A 96 -3.46 -0.43 -18.44
CA VAL A 96 -2.81 0.26 -19.55
C VAL A 96 -1.34 0.49 -19.21
N SER A 97 -0.42 0.06 -20.07
CA SER A 97 1.02 0.24 -19.88
C SER A 97 1.41 1.71 -19.74
N GLY A 98 2.32 2.00 -18.79
CA GLY A 98 2.76 3.37 -18.49
C GLY A 98 1.71 4.21 -17.75
N SER A 99 0.58 3.64 -17.34
CA SER A 99 -0.38 4.33 -16.48
C SER A 99 0.05 4.28 -15.00
N ILE A 100 -0.56 5.13 -14.16
CA ILE A 100 -0.39 5.04 -12.70
C ILE A 100 -0.70 3.63 -12.17
N ALA A 101 -1.71 2.96 -12.74
CA ALA A 101 -2.06 1.60 -12.35
C ALA A 101 -0.99 0.58 -12.74
N ASP A 102 -0.26 0.81 -13.83
CA ASP A 102 0.86 -0.05 -14.23
C ASP A 102 2.02 0.02 -13.23
N TYR A 103 2.43 1.24 -12.85
CA TYR A 103 3.51 1.42 -11.87
C TYR A 103 3.14 0.93 -10.47
N VAL A 104 1.93 1.23 -10.01
CA VAL A 104 1.42 0.74 -8.71
C VAL A 104 1.21 -0.78 -8.75
N GLY A 105 0.77 -1.33 -9.88
CA GLY A 105 0.61 -2.77 -10.08
C GLY A 105 1.93 -3.52 -10.10
N ALA A 106 2.96 -2.96 -10.74
CA ALA A 106 4.31 -3.51 -10.73
C ALA A 106 4.86 -3.61 -9.31
N GLU A 107 4.56 -2.63 -8.45
CA GLU A 107 4.93 -2.68 -7.04
C GLU A 107 4.11 -3.71 -6.24
N ALA A 108 2.79 -3.80 -6.51
CA ALA A 108 1.92 -4.77 -5.84
C ALA A 108 2.27 -6.22 -6.17
N CYS A 109 2.70 -6.47 -7.42
CA CYS A 109 2.98 -7.80 -7.96
C CYS A 109 4.44 -8.25 -7.85
N ARG A 110 5.29 -7.51 -7.11
CA ARG A 110 6.65 -7.92 -6.75
C ARG A 110 6.70 -8.87 -5.56
#